data_AF-H5SFZ8-F1
#
_entry.id   AF-H5SFZ8-F1
#
_cell.length_a   1.000
_cell.length_b   1.000
_cell.length_c   1.000
_cell.angle_alpha   90.00
_cell.angle_beta   90.00
_cell.angle_gamma   90.00
#
_symmetry.space_group_name_H-M   'P 1'
#
loop_
_entity.id
_entity.type
_entity.pdbx_description
1 polymer ?
#
loop_
_entity_poly.entity_id
_entity_poly.type
_entity_poly.pdbx_seq_one_letter_code
_entity_poly.pdbx_strand_id
1 'polypeptide(L)'
;MAKQQLKKLDFKYEGPRLEDVQVAELPVPRLQVYYRETVVPNLMKRFGYRSVMQVPRLVKIVLNMGVGEGAQDLKQIQNALNELELIAGQRPAVARAKRSIANFKLRQGQPIGVYVTLRRARMYEFLDRFINIAAPRIRDFRGFPDKSFDGRGNYTVGIKEQIIFPEIDVDKVDRIRGLDITFVTSAQTDEEAYALLQEFGFPFRKKD
;
A
#
# COMPACT_ATOMS: atom_id res chain seq x y z
N MET A 1 45.76 11.86 -50.53
CA MET A 1 45.16 11.47 -49.24
C MET A 1 43.72 11.04 -49.48
N ALA A 2 43.44 9.73 -49.42
CA ALA A 2 42.14 9.17 -49.76
C ALA A 2 41.15 9.28 -48.59
N LYS A 3 39.99 9.90 -48.82
CA LYS A 3 38.88 9.97 -47.87
C LYS A 3 38.25 8.59 -47.72
N GLN A 4 38.42 7.95 -46.56
CA GLN A 4 37.75 6.71 -46.21
C GLN A 4 36.27 7.01 -45.93
N GLN A 5 35.38 6.55 -46.83
CA GLN A 5 33.94 6.59 -46.61
C GLN A 5 33.59 5.62 -45.46
N LEU A 6 33.09 6.15 -44.35
CA LEU A 6 32.50 5.35 -43.27
C LEU A 6 31.28 4.60 -43.84
N LYS A 7 31.41 3.28 -44.03
CA LYS A 7 30.27 2.40 -44.28
C LYS A 7 29.33 2.51 -43.08
N LYS A 8 28.11 3.01 -43.32
CA LYS A 8 27.02 2.88 -42.35
C LYS A 8 26.82 1.38 -42.10
N LEU A 9 27.12 0.91 -40.89
CA LEU A 9 26.69 -0.41 -40.45
C LEU A 9 25.17 -0.34 -40.32
N ASP A 10 24.45 -0.97 -41.25
CA ASP A 10 23.01 -1.19 -41.11
C ASP A 10 22.80 -2.21 -39.98
N PHE A 11 22.60 -1.70 -38.78
CA PHE A 11 22.28 -2.50 -37.61
C PHE A 11 20.86 -3.06 -37.78
N LYS A 12 20.75 -4.31 -38.25
CA LYS A 12 19.48 -5.03 -38.27
C LYS A 12 19.18 -5.49 -36.84
N TYR A 13 18.16 -4.89 -36.22
CA TYR A 13 17.69 -5.31 -34.91
C TYR A 13 17.05 -6.70 -35.01
N GLU A 14 17.69 -7.72 -34.45
CA GLU A 14 17.14 -9.06 -34.30
C GLU A 14 16.37 -9.13 -32.97
N GLY A 15 15.10 -8.75 -33.01
CA GLY A 15 14.17 -8.85 -31.88
C GLY A 15 12.85 -8.11 -32.15
N PRO A 16 11.72 -8.53 -31.56
CA PRO A 16 10.48 -7.78 -31.67
C PRO A 16 10.68 -6.37 -31.13
N ARG A 17 10.23 -5.34 -31.87
CA ARG A 17 10.27 -3.97 -31.36
C ARG A 17 9.34 -3.89 -30.16
N LEU A 18 9.62 -2.99 -29.23
CA LEU A 18 8.73 -2.76 -28.08
C LEU A 18 7.29 -2.43 -28.53
N GLU A 19 7.16 -1.87 -29.74
CA GLU A 19 5.90 -1.57 -30.45
C GLU A 19 5.17 -2.84 -30.96
N ASP A 20 5.91 -3.91 -31.27
CA ASP A 20 5.37 -5.19 -31.76
C ASP A 20 4.94 -6.12 -30.61
N VAL A 21 5.38 -5.81 -29.38
CA VAL A 21 4.91 -6.51 -28.18
C VAL A 21 3.53 -5.95 -27.85
N GLN A 22 2.47 -6.71 -28.14
CA GLN A 22 1.14 -6.46 -27.59
C GLN A 22 1.22 -6.57 -26.06
N VAL A 23 1.52 -5.46 -25.39
CA VAL A 23 1.41 -5.36 -23.95
C VAL A 23 -0.08 -5.40 -23.65
N ALA A 24 -0.55 -6.51 -23.07
CA ALA A 24 -1.92 -6.58 -22.56
C ALA A 24 -2.17 -5.36 -21.68
N GLU A 25 -3.11 -4.50 -22.06
CA GLU A 25 -3.47 -3.33 -21.25
C GLU A 25 -3.91 -3.83 -19.89
N LEU A 26 -3.15 -3.48 -18.84
CA LEU A 26 -3.53 -3.80 -17.48
C LEU A 26 -4.87 -3.11 -17.19
N PRO A 27 -5.90 -3.83 -16.71
CA PRO A 27 -7.18 -3.23 -16.44
C PRO A 27 -7.02 -2.11 -15.41
N VAL A 28 -7.70 -0.98 -15.66
CA VAL A 28 -7.71 0.14 -14.73
C VAL A 28 -8.47 -0.29 -13.46
N PRO A 29 -7.91 -0.09 -12.25
CA PRO A 29 -8.58 -0.45 -11.01
C PRO A 29 -9.95 0.20 -10.88
N ARG A 30 -10.93 -0.58 -10.42
CA ARG A 30 -12.32 -0.13 -10.21
C ARG A 30 -12.39 1.13 -9.35
N LEU A 31 -11.69 1.16 -8.21
CA LEU A 31 -11.66 2.31 -7.32
C LEU A 31 -10.98 3.54 -7.93
N GLN A 32 -10.07 3.36 -8.90
CA GLN A 32 -9.44 4.49 -9.59
C GLN A 32 -10.42 5.19 -10.53
N VAL A 33 -11.26 4.41 -11.23
CA VAL A 33 -12.35 4.95 -12.06
C VAL A 33 -13.38 5.65 -11.17
N TYR A 34 -13.84 4.95 -10.13
CA TYR A 34 -14.79 5.49 -9.16
C TYR A 34 -14.32 6.79 -8.50
N TYR A 35 -13.03 6.90 -8.18
CA TYR A 35 -12.45 8.13 -7.65
C TYR A 35 -12.67 9.32 -8.59
N ARG A 36 -12.39 9.14 -9.90
CA ARG A 36 -12.48 10.22 -10.89
C ARG A 36 -13.92 10.60 -11.20
N GLU A 37 -14.79 9.61 -11.34
CA GLU A 37 -16.16 9.81 -11.81
C GLU A 37 -17.12 10.25 -10.69
N THR A 38 -16.92 9.75 -9.47
CA THR A 38 -17.88 9.94 -8.37
C THR A 38 -17.29 10.71 -7.19
N VAL A 39 -16.13 10.28 -6.69
CA VAL A 39 -15.54 10.86 -5.45
C VAL A 39 -15.11 12.31 -5.68
N VAL A 40 -14.46 12.61 -6.80
CA VAL A 40 -13.99 13.97 -7.11
C VAL A 40 -15.15 14.98 -7.18
N PRO A 41 -16.23 14.73 -7.94
CA PRO A 41 -17.39 15.63 -7.94
C PRO A 41 -18.05 15.79 -6.56
N ASN A 42 -18.14 14.72 -5.77
CA ASN A 42 -18.75 14.77 -4.44
C ASN A 42 -17.94 15.64 -3.48
N LEU A 43 -16.63 15.46 -3.44
CA LEU A 43 -15.74 16.27 -2.60
C LEU A 43 -15.69 17.73 -3.04
N MET A 44 -15.72 17.99 -4.35
CA MET A 44 -15.76 19.35 -4.88
C MET A 44 -17.04 20.09 -4.48
N LYS A 45 -18.20 19.41 -4.49
CA LYS A 45 -19.46 19.96 -4.00
C LYS A 45 -19.46 20.18 -2.49
N ARG A 46 -18.89 19.23 -1.72
CA ARG A 46 -18.89 19.28 -0.26
C ARG A 46 -18.00 20.39 0.31
N PHE A 47 -16.81 20.59 -0.26
CA PHE A 47 -15.82 21.54 0.26
C PHE A 47 -15.65 22.81 -0.60
N GLY A 48 -16.33 22.88 -1.75
CA GLY A 48 -16.33 24.09 -2.60
C GLY A 48 -14.96 24.43 -3.19
N TYR A 49 -14.13 23.42 -3.51
CA TYR A 49 -12.80 23.64 -4.05
C TYR A 49 -12.83 24.44 -5.36
N ARG A 50 -11.85 25.33 -5.54
CA ARG A 50 -11.74 26.19 -6.73
C ARG A 50 -11.14 25.47 -7.93
N SER A 51 -10.38 24.40 -7.69
CA SER A 51 -9.70 23.63 -8.72
C SER A 51 -9.79 22.14 -8.43
N VAL A 52 -9.95 21.34 -9.49
CA VAL A 52 -9.97 19.87 -9.41
C VAL A 52 -8.69 19.33 -8.77
N MET A 53 -7.56 20.01 -8.97
CA MET A 53 -6.27 19.61 -8.41
C MET A 53 -6.15 19.84 -6.89
N GLN A 54 -7.07 20.60 -6.28
CA GLN A 54 -7.13 20.77 -4.82
C GLN A 54 -7.83 19.60 -4.14
N VAL A 55 -8.59 18.78 -4.88
CA VAL A 55 -9.34 17.67 -4.30
C VAL A 55 -8.36 16.65 -3.69
N PRO A 56 -8.57 16.25 -2.43
CA PRO A 56 -7.75 15.25 -1.77
C PRO A 56 -7.67 13.95 -2.58
N ARG A 57 -6.47 13.35 -2.61
CA ARG A 57 -6.22 12.05 -3.23
C ARG A 57 -5.36 11.17 -2.34
N LEU A 58 -5.45 9.86 -2.55
CA LEU A 58 -4.52 8.91 -1.96
C LEU A 58 -3.17 8.99 -2.69
N VAL A 59 -2.09 9.20 -1.93
CA VAL A 59 -0.72 9.35 -2.43
C VAL A 59 0.01 8.01 -2.40
N LYS A 60 -0.14 7.28 -1.29
CA LYS A 60 0.43 5.95 -1.08
C LYS A 60 -0.28 5.25 0.08
N ILE A 61 -0.20 3.93 0.09
CA ILE A 61 -0.53 3.11 1.25
C ILE A 61 0.76 2.41 1.68
N VAL A 62 1.10 2.51 2.95
CA VAL A 62 2.27 1.83 3.53
C VAL A 62 1.75 0.73 4.44
N LEU A 63 2.20 -0.49 4.17
CA LEU A 63 1.98 -1.63 5.03
C LEU A 63 3.26 -1.90 5.79
N ASN A 64 3.16 -2.03 7.11
CA ASN A 64 4.29 -2.25 7.98
C ASN A 64 3.98 -3.35 8.98
N MET A 65 4.88 -4.32 9.10
CA MET A 65 4.80 -5.40 10.06
C MET A 65 6.04 -5.38 10.95
N GLY A 66 5.82 -5.12 12.23
CA GLY A 66 6.85 -5.22 13.27
C GLY A 66 7.04 -6.67 13.69
N VAL A 67 8.25 -7.21 13.53
CA VAL A 67 8.60 -8.59 13.91
C VAL A 67 9.73 -8.53 14.95
N GLY A 68 9.38 -8.14 16.18
CA GLY A 68 10.38 -7.95 17.25
C GLY A 68 11.21 -9.20 17.57
N GLU A 69 10.62 -10.39 17.38
CA GLU A 69 11.30 -11.69 17.53
C GLU A 69 12.30 -11.96 16.39
N GLY A 70 12.17 -11.25 15.27
CA GLY A 70 13.00 -11.41 14.08
C GLY A 70 14.47 -11.03 14.29
N ALA A 71 14.77 -10.26 15.34
CA ALA A 71 16.15 -9.97 15.73
C ALA A 71 16.89 -11.23 16.24
N GLN A 72 16.16 -12.24 16.73
CA GLN A 72 16.70 -13.51 17.20
C GLN A 72 16.60 -14.61 16.14
N ASP A 73 15.49 -14.65 15.39
CA ASP A 73 15.26 -15.65 14.34
C ASP A 73 14.97 -15.01 12.98
N LEU A 74 15.93 -15.15 12.05
CA LEU A 74 15.82 -14.66 10.68
C LEU A 74 14.70 -15.35 9.89
N LYS A 75 14.31 -16.58 10.25
CA LYS A 75 13.22 -17.29 9.56
C LYS A 75 11.89 -16.59 9.75
N GLN A 76 11.62 -16.04 10.93
CA GLN A 76 10.39 -15.28 11.19
C GLN A 76 10.25 -14.06 10.28
N ILE A 77 11.36 -13.40 9.95
CA ILE A 77 11.37 -12.26 9.03
C ILE A 77 11.11 -12.73 7.59
N GLN A 78 11.67 -13.87 7.18
CA GLN A 78 11.40 -14.43 5.86
C GLN A 78 9.93 -14.81 5.70
N ASN A 79 9.32 -15.42 6.72
CA ASN A 79 7.90 -15.78 6.70
C ASN A 79 7.02 -14.53 6.63
N ALA A 80 7.32 -13.51 7.44
CA ALA A 80 6.62 -12.22 7.36
C ALA A 80 6.80 -11.53 6.00
N LEU A 81 7.97 -11.63 5.38
CA LEU A 81 8.23 -11.08 4.04
C LEU A 81 7.36 -11.78 2.99
N ASN A 82 7.28 -13.11 3.03
CA ASN A 82 6.48 -13.91 2.10
C ASN A 82 4.97 -13.64 2.29
N GLU A 83 4.48 -13.61 3.54
CA GLU A 83 3.09 -13.28 3.86
C GLU A 83 2.71 -11.89 3.33
N LEU A 84 3.56 -10.89 3.59
CA LEU A 84 3.28 -9.53 3.13
C LEU A 84 3.43 -9.38 1.61
N GLU A 85 4.30 -10.18 0.97
CA GLU A 85 4.40 -10.26 -0.49
C GLU A 85 3.11 -10.80 -1.12
N LEU A 86 2.50 -11.84 -0.54
CA LEU A 86 1.22 -12.39 -0.98
C LEU A 86 0.09 -11.35 -0.84
N ILE A 87 0.03 -10.66 0.29
CA ILE A 87 -0.99 -9.63 0.54
C ILE A 87 -0.83 -8.45 -0.44
N ALA A 88 0.38 -7.94 -0.58
CA ALA A 88 0.66 -6.72 -1.35
C ALA A 88 0.81 -6.95 -2.86
N GLY A 89 1.08 -8.19 -3.28
CA GLY A 89 1.48 -8.52 -4.65
C GLY A 89 2.79 -7.83 -5.06
N GLN A 90 3.62 -7.43 -4.09
CA GLN A 90 4.87 -6.70 -4.29
C GLN A 90 5.86 -7.13 -3.21
N ARG A 91 7.09 -7.45 -3.63
CA ARG A 91 8.17 -7.85 -2.71
C ARG A 91 8.45 -6.75 -1.67
N PRO A 92 8.26 -7.03 -0.37
CA PRO A 92 8.53 -6.08 0.70
C PRO A 92 10.02 -5.84 0.93
N ALA A 93 10.34 -4.73 1.57
CA ALA A 93 11.68 -4.40 2.04
C ALA A 93 11.83 -4.73 3.53
N VAL A 94 13.02 -5.20 3.91
CA VAL A 94 13.36 -5.48 5.32
C VAL A 94 13.75 -4.18 6.02
N ALA A 95 13.07 -3.87 7.13
CA ALA A 95 13.43 -2.78 8.03
C ALA A 95 14.56 -3.23 8.97
N ARG A 96 15.64 -2.43 9.00
CA ARG A 96 16.80 -2.65 9.87
C ARG A 96 16.89 -1.63 11.00
N ALA A 97 17.42 -2.06 12.14
CA ALA A 97 17.72 -1.24 13.30
C ALA A 97 18.64 -0.07 12.94
N LYS A 98 18.21 1.17 13.20
CA LYS A 98 19.07 2.35 13.06
C LYS A 98 20.03 2.54 14.22
N ARG A 99 19.63 2.13 15.43
CA ARG A 99 20.39 2.28 16.68
C ARG A 99 20.35 0.98 17.48
N SER A 100 21.40 0.74 18.26
CA SER A 100 21.43 -0.34 19.24
C SER A 100 20.71 0.09 20.51
N ILE A 101 19.81 -0.75 21.03
CA ILE A 101 19.07 -0.49 22.27
C ILE A 101 19.08 -1.77 23.10
N ALA A 102 19.74 -1.71 24.26
CA ALA A 102 19.94 -2.87 25.13
C ALA A 102 18.63 -3.46 25.67
N ASN A 103 17.65 -2.60 26.02
CA ASN A 103 16.36 -3.04 26.57
C ASN A 103 15.57 -3.93 25.60
N PHE A 104 15.68 -3.68 24.29
CA PHE A 104 15.06 -4.49 23.24
C PHE A 104 15.99 -5.60 22.73
N LYS A 105 17.16 -5.79 23.35
CA LYS A 105 18.21 -6.73 22.92
C LYS A 105 18.61 -6.56 21.45
N LEU A 106 18.57 -5.32 20.97
CA LEU A 106 18.71 -4.98 19.56
C LEU A 106 20.07 -4.33 19.27
N ARG A 107 20.72 -4.77 18.20
CA ARG A 107 21.95 -4.18 17.65
C ARG A 107 21.66 -3.46 16.34
N GLN A 108 22.41 -2.39 16.07
CA GLN A 108 22.34 -1.65 14.81
C GLN A 108 22.54 -2.58 13.60
N GLY A 109 21.74 -2.38 12.55
CA GLY A 109 21.76 -3.18 11.32
C GLY A 109 21.00 -4.50 11.37
N GLN A 110 20.54 -4.94 12.55
CA GLN A 110 19.70 -6.13 12.69
C GLN A 110 18.32 -5.91 12.05
N PRO A 111 17.77 -6.93 11.37
CA PRO A 111 16.43 -6.85 10.80
C PRO A 111 15.36 -6.95 11.91
N ILE A 112 14.33 -6.10 11.85
CA ILE A 112 13.28 -5.98 12.89
C ILE A 112 11.88 -6.16 12.31
N GLY A 113 11.70 -5.93 11.01
CA GLY A 113 10.38 -5.95 10.42
C GLY A 113 10.44 -5.88 8.92
N VAL A 114 9.26 -5.83 8.32
CA VAL A 114 9.08 -5.75 6.87
C VAL A 114 8.06 -4.69 6.56
N TYR A 115 8.28 -3.97 5.45
CA TYR A 115 7.36 -2.94 5.01
C TYR A 115 7.28 -2.92 3.49
N VAL A 116 6.14 -2.47 2.98
CA VAL A 116 5.93 -2.27 1.55
C VAL A 116 5.15 -0.98 1.33
N THR A 117 5.50 -0.24 0.29
CA THR A 117 4.80 0.97 -0.11
C THR A 117 4.09 0.72 -1.43
N LEU A 118 2.76 0.77 -1.39
CA LEU A 118 1.88 0.64 -2.54
C LEU A 118 1.53 2.01 -3.10
N ARG A 119 1.60 2.14 -4.42
CA ARG A 119 1.28 3.37 -5.17
C ARG A 119 0.54 3.04 -6.45
N ARG A 120 -0.15 4.03 -7.02
CA ARG A 120 -0.88 3.93 -8.30
C ARG A 120 -1.87 2.76 -8.26
N ALA A 121 -1.89 1.91 -9.29
CA ALA A 121 -2.89 0.86 -9.43
C ALA A 121 -2.91 -0.13 -8.25
N ARG A 122 -1.75 -0.62 -7.80
CA ARG A 122 -1.64 -1.59 -6.69
C ARG A 122 -2.21 -1.04 -5.38
N MET A 123 -2.15 0.28 -5.18
CA MET A 123 -2.72 0.95 -4.01
C MET A 123 -4.25 0.87 -4.03
N TYR A 124 -4.88 1.16 -5.17
CA TYR A 124 -6.33 1.09 -5.31
C TYR A 124 -6.84 -0.35 -5.22
N GLU A 125 -6.16 -1.30 -5.84
CA GLU A 125 -6.48 -2.74 -5.73
C GLU A 125 -6.38 -3.26 -4.29
N PHE A 126 -5.33 -2.85 -3.57
CA PHE A 126 -5.20 -3.19 -2.16
C PHE A 126 -6.31 -2.57 -1.32
N LEU A 127 -6.63 -1.29 -1.54
CA LEU A 127 -7.73 -0.62 -0.83
C LEU A 127 -9.07 -1.32 -1.07
N ASP A 128 -9.33 -1.75 -2.31
CA ASP A 128 -10.59 -2.42 -2.68
C ASP A 128 -10.72 -3.77 -1.98
N ARG A 129 -9.65 -4.59 -2.02
CA ARG A 129 -9.60 -5.85 -1.28
C ARG A 129 -9.70 -5.64 0.23
N PHE A 130 -9.07 -4.59 0.74
CA PHE A 130 -9.09 -4.27 2.16
C PHE A 130 -10.49 -3.94 2.67
N ILE A 131 -11.20 -3.03 1.98
CA ILE A 131 -12.53 -2.58 2.40
C ILE A 131 -13.57 -3.68 2.22
N ASN A 132 -13.60 -4.35 1.06
CA ASN A 132 -14.70 -5.26 0.73
C ASN A 132 -14.50 -6.68 1.25
N ILE A 133 -13.24 -7.13 1.44
CA ILE A 133 -12.94 -8.52 1.77
C ILE A 133 -12.28 -8.62 3.15
N ALA A 134 -11.19 -7.89 3.39
CA ALA A 134 -10.40 -8.08 4.59
C ALA A 134 -11.05 -7.48 5.85
N ALA A 135 -11.61 -6.26 5.77
CA ALA A 135 -12.18 -5.57 6.92
C ALA A 135 -13.39 -6.31 7.54
N PRO A 136 -14.37 -6.81 6.76
CA PRO A 136 -15.48 -7.60 7.30
C PRO A 136 -15.07 -8.92 7.96
N ARG A 137 -13.89 -9.46 7.61
CA ARG A 137 -13.34 -10.70 8.19
C ARG A 137 -12.66 -10.49 9.55
N ILE A 138 -12.51 -9.25 9.99
CA ILE A 138 -11.99 -8.96 11.34
C ILE A 138 -12.98 -9.49 12.37
N ARG A 139 -12.50 -10.26 13.35
CA ARG A 139 -13.31 -10.74 14.47
C ARG A 139 -13.88 -9.56 15.27
N ASP A 140 -15.18 -9.61 15.55
CA ASP A 140 -15.94 -8.56 16.26
C ASP A 140 -15.81 -7.17 15.60
N PHE A 141 -15.85 -7.11 14.27
CA PHE A 141 -15.71 -5.87 13.53
C PHE A 141 -16.87 -4.89 13.79
N ARG A 142 -16.56 -3.74 14.40
CA ARG A 142 -17.50 -2.63 14.66
C ARG A 142 -17.19 -1.37 13.84
N GLY A 143 -16.34 -1.49 12.83
CA GLY A 143 -15.76 -0.34 12.13
C GLY A 143 -14.48 0.18 12.79
N PHE A 144 -13.69 0.91 12.00
CA PHE A 144 -12.46 1.53 12.47
C PHE A 144 -12.73 2.87 13.17
N PRO A 145 -11.93 3.24 14.18
CA PRO A 145 -12.08 4.52 14.88
C PRO A 145 -11.84 5.71 13.95
N ASP A 146 -12.67 6.74 14.09
CA ASP A 146 -12.52 8.03 13.40
C ASP A 146 -11.44 8.92 14.01
N LYS A 147 -10.85 8.52 15.15
CA LYS A 147 -9.82 9.28 15.87
C LYS A 147 -8.37 8.93 15.48
N SER A 148 -8.17 7.99 14.56
CA SER A 148 -6.83 7.52 14.18
C SER A 148 -6.16 8.35 13.08
N PHE A 149 -6.59 9.60 12.90
CA PHE A 149 -5.93 10.56 12.03
C PHE A 149 -4.77 11.26 12.76
N ASP A 150 -3.79 11.73 12.00
CA ASP A 150 -2.56 12.34 12.52
C ASP A 150 -2.61 13.87 12.63
N GLY A 151 -3.77 14.51 12.41
CA GLY A 151 -3.91 15.96 12.38
C GLY A 151 -3.51 16.61 11.05
N ARG A 152 -3.00 15.81 10.10
CA ARG A 152 -2.49 16.27 8.79
C ARG A 152 -3.09 15.46 7.65
N GLY A 153 -4.27 14.88 7.86
CA GLY A 153 -5.00 14.15 6.83
C GLY A 153 -4.44 12.77 6.49
N ASN A 154 -3.55 12.19 7.30
CA ASN A 154 -3.17 10.79 7.15
C ASN A 154 -3.88 9.93 8.17
N TYR A 155 -4.19 8.70 7.78
CA TYR A 155 -4.96 7.77 8.60
C TYR A 155 -4.16 6.48 8.80
N THR A 156 -4.04 6.01 10.04
CA THR A 156 -3.34 4.75 10.35
C THR A 156 -4.25 3.80 11.10
N VAL A 157 -4.32 2.54 10.66
CA VAL A 157 -5.03 1.47 11.36
C VAL A 157 -4.06 0.36 11.71
N GLY A 158 -4.18 -0.13 12.94
CA GLY A 158 -3.50 -1.33 13.40
C GLY A 158 -4.44 -2.53 13.32
N ILE A 159 -3.99 -3.58 12.65
CA ILE A 159 -4.68 -4.86 12.54
C ILE A 159 -3.95 -5.85 13.44
N LYS A 160 -4.70 -6.58 14.26
CA LYS A 160 -4.11 -7.53 15.22
C LYS A 160 -3.68 -8.84 14.57
N GLU A 161 -4.40 -9.28 13.54
CA GLU A 161 -4.26 -10.60 12.94
C GLU A 161 -4.19 -10.47 11.42
N GLN A 162 -3.11 -10.95 10.80
CA GLN A 162 -2.92 -10.90 9.33
C GLN A 162 -3.79 -11.91 8.56
N ILE A 163 -4.42 -12.87 9.26
CA ILE A 163 -5.28 -13.92 8.68
C ILE A 163 -6.58 -13.40 8.06
N ILE A 164 -6.88 -12.10 8.22
CA ILE A 164 -8.05 -11.48 7.61
C ILE A 164 -7.96 -11.44 6.07
N PHE A 165 -6.74 -11.50 5.54
CA PHE A 165 -6.48 -11.49 4.10
C PHE A 165 -6.70 -12.90 3.53
N PRO A 166 -7.56 -13.08 2.51
CA PRO A 166 -7.81 -14.39 1.91
C PRO A 166 -6.59 -15.01 1.23
N GLU A 167 -5.57 -14.21 0.92
CA GLU A 167 -4.31 -14.68 0.34
C GLU A 167 -3.44 -15.46 1.32
N ILE A 168 -3.72 -15.34 2.64
CA ILE A 168 -2.99 -16.05 3.68
C ILE A 168 -3.64 -17.40 3.97
N ASP A 169 -2.84 -18.46 3.83
CA ASP A 169 -3.22 -19.83 4.19
C ASP A 169 -3.01 -20.03 5.70
N VAL A 170 -4.12 -20.12 6.44
CA VAL A 170 -4.12 -20.19 7.91
C VAL A 170 -3.35 -21.41 8.42
N ASP A 171 -3.34 -22.52 7.69
CA ASP A 171 -2.66 -23.75 8.11
C ASP A 171 -1.14 -23.66 8.01
N LYS A 172 -0.63 -22.73 7.19
CA LYS A 172 0.81 -22.47 7.01
C LYS A 172 1.34 -21.33 7.88
N VAL A 173 0.47 -20.64 8.62
CA VAL A 173 0.88 -19.54 9.49
C VAL A 173 1.47 -20.09 10.78
N ASP A 174 2.76 -19.87 11.00
CA ASP A 174 3.41 -20.26 12.26
C ASP A 174 2.87 -19.47 13.46
N ARG A 175 2.67 -18.15 13.27
CA ARG A 175 2.30 -17.20 14.32
C ARG A 175 1.44 -16.07 13.77
N ILE A 176 0.47 -15.66 14.58
CA ILE A 176 -0.35 -14.48 14.31
C ILE A 176 0.49 -13.23 14.58
N ARG A 177 0.55 -12.33 13.60
CA ARG A 177 1.29 -11.07 13.61
C ARG A 177 0.34 -9.91 13.31
N GLY A 178 0.60 -8.78 13.96
CA GLY A 178 -0.09 -7.54 13.66
C GLY A 178 0.42 -6.89 12.36
N LEU A 179 -0.43 -6.11 11.73
CA LEU A 179 -0.10 -5.32 10.54
C LEU A 179 -0.60 -3.89 10.73
N ASP A 180 0.29 -2.91 10.56
CA ASP A 180 -0.07 -1.51 10.51
C ASP A 180 -0.24 -1.06 9.06
N ILE A 181 -1.36 -0.38 8.79
CA ILE A 181 -1.67 0.18 7.47
C ILE A 181 -1.81 1.69 7.62
N THR A 182 -0.94 2.42 6.93
CA THR A 182 -0.99 3.87 6.86
C THR A 182 -1.45 4.33 5.48
N PHE A 183 -2.59 5.00 5.44
CA PHE A 183 -3.15 5.67 4.28
C PHE A 183 -2.65 7.11 4.27
N VAL A 184 -1.80 7.43 3.29
CA VAL A 184 -1.27 8.79 3.11
C VAL A 184 -2.10 9.48 2.05
N THR A 185 -2.71 10.60 2.42
CA THR A 185 -3.51 11.42 1.51
C THR A 185 -2.80 12.74 1.21
N SER A 186 -3.36 13.52 0.29
CA SER A 186 -2.93 14.90 0.04
C SER A 186 -3.77 15.94 0.79
N ALA A 187 -4.72 15.51 1.61
CA ALA A 187 -5.54 16.40 2.42
C ALA A 187 -4.67 17.21 3.39
N GLN A 188 -5.09 18.43 3.72
CA GLN A 188 -4.39 19.22 4.73
C GLN A 188 -5.02 19.06 6.11
N THR A 189 -6.30 18.69 6.16
CA THR A 189 -7.06 18.51 7.39
C THR A 189 -7.62 17.10 7.51
N ASP A 190 -7.90 16.68 8.74
CA ASP A 190 -8.47 15.37 9.02
C ASP A 190 -9.91 15.24 8.50
N GLU A 191 -10.65 16.35 8.44
CA GLU A 191 -12.02 16.35 7.93
C GLU A 191 -12.07 16.00 6.43
N GLU A 192 -11.16 16.57 5.65
CA GLU A 192 -11.01 16.27 4.23
C GLU A 192 -10.59 14.82 3.99
N ALA A 193 -9.64 14.32 4.79
CA ALA A 193 -9.18 12.93 4.70
C ALA A 193 -10.27 11.94 5.13
N TYR A 194 -11.02 12.26 6.18
CA TYR A 194 -12.16 11.47 6.63
C TYR A 194 -13.22 11.38 5.54
N ALA A 195 -13.60 12.53 4.95
CA ALA A 195 -14.56 12.58 3.86
C ALA A 195 -14.08 11.76 2.65
N LEU A 196 -12.80 11.88 2.27
CA LEU A 196 -12.22 11.09 1.18
C LEU A 196 -12.34 9.58 1.43
N LEU A 197 -11.91 9.10 2.60
CA LEU A 197 -11.97 7.69 2.95
C LEU A 197 -13.43 7.20 3.07
N GLN A 198 -14.33 8.04 3.59
CA GLN A 198 -15.75 7.74 3.69
C GLN A 198 -16.38 7.55 2.30
N GLU A 199 -16.06 8.40 1.33
CA GLU A 199 -16.54 8.28 -0.06
C GLU A 199 -16.02 7.01 -0.74
N PHE A 200 -14.82 6.53 -0.38
CA PHE A 200 -14.31 5.22 -0.81
C PHE A 200 -15.02 4.02 -0.15
N GLY A 201 -15.97 4.25 0.75
CA GLY A 201 -16.68 3.21 1.48
C GLY A 201 -15.90 2.66 2.67
N PHE A 202 -14.93 3.41 3.20
CA PHE A 202 -14.14 2.95 4.33
C PHE A 202 -15.03 2.76 5.57
N PRO A 203 -14.98 1.58 6.22
CA PRO A 203 -15.91 1.23 7.29
C PRO A 203 -15.51 1.90 8.62
N PHE A 204 -15.89 3.16 8.79
CA PHE A 204 -15.76 3.85 10.07
C PHE A 204 -16.81 3.38 11.07
N ARG A 205 -16.43 3.34 12.35
CA ARG A 205 -17.35 3.07 13.46
C ARG A 205 -18.35 4.21 13.53
N LYS A 206 -19.65 3.89 13.41
CA LYS A 206 -20.73 4.86 13.63
C LYS A 206 -20.65 5.37 15.06
N LYS A 207 -20.72 6.70 15.23
CA LYS A 207 -20.96 7.33 16.52
C LYS A 207 -22.45 7.13 16.83
N ASP A 208 -22.75 6.13 17.65
CA ASP A 208 -23.99 6.10 18.40
C ASP A 208 -23.89 7.09 19.57
#